data_AF-A0A7J6FZH9-F1
#
_entry.id   AF-A0A7J6FZH9-F1
#
_cell.length_a   1.000
_cell.length_b   1.000
_cell.length_c   1.000
_cell.angle_alpha   90.00
_cell.angle_beta   90.00
_cell.angle_gamma   90.00
#
_symmetry.space_group_name_H-M   'P 1'
#
loop_
_entity.id
_entity.type
_entity.pdbx_description
1 polymer ?
#
loop_
_entity_poly.entity_id
_entity_poly.type
_entity_poly.pdbx_seq_one_letter_code
_entity_poly.pdbx_strand_id
1 'polypeptide(L)'
;MVKWLLETLTNRDLWLSNLGILFVNLGGLGLRKIESMESKCSDSILWKSILDTRDIIKHESITLAAKGDSIDVWRQSWIPSLNHHKFDDLMESLRPCGYTIKIVVDLSSGSSWDLEKILQIFGEILGERIMAIPPVPLPHSNKLIWKPRKNGILSVKDAYYMDQAHCFALRKEIWNRIWSPKIHPRLAIML
;
A
#
# COMPACT_ATOMS: atom_id res chain seq x y z
N MET A 1 -22.27 22.31 -29.63
CA MET A 1 -21.07 21.95 -28.84
C MET A 1 -21.22 22.37 -27.38
N VAL A 2 -22.34 22.07 -26.72
CA VAL A 2 -22.52 22.19 -25.25
C VAL A 2 -23.46 21.07 -24.78
N LYS A 3 -23.36 19.90 -25.42
CA LYS A 3 -23.97 18.63 -24.97
C LYS A 3 -22.94 17.80 -24.18
N TRP A 4 -21.68 18.26 -24.15
CA TRP A 4 -20.56 17.63 -23.46
C TRP A 4 -20.42 18.06 -21.98
N LEU A 5 -21.19 19.06 -21.54
CA LEU A 5 -21.12 19.63 -20.18
C LEU A 5 -22.14 19.01 -19.21
N LEU A 6 -23.04 18.16 -19.69
CA LEU A 6 -24.03 17.45 -18.87
C LEU A 6 -23.82 15.93 -18.79
N GLU A 7 -22.94 15.35 -19.63
CA GLU A 7 -22.53 13.94 -19.52
C GLU A 7 -21.35 13.71 -18.56
N THR A 8 -20.68 14.78 -18.12
CA THR A 8 -19.58 14.70 -17.15
C THR A 8 -20.05 14.60 -15.69
N LEU A 9 -21.37 14.70 -15.42
CA LEU A 9 -21.94 14.63 -14.07
C LEU A 9 -22.62 13.30 -13.72
N THR A 10 -22.75 12.37 -14.65
CA THR A 10 -23.41 11.07 -14.42
C THR A 10 -22.46 9.89 -14.33
N ASN A 11 -21.16 10.05 -14.57
CA ASN A 11 -20.22 8.93 -14.61
C ASN A 11 -19.22 8.95 -13.47
N ARG A 12 -19.74 8.92 -12.23
CA ARG A 12 -18.93 8.78 -11.00
C ARG A 12 -18.41 7.35 -10.79
N ASP A 13 -18.90 6.37 -11.54
CA ASP A 13 -18.62 4.96 -11.26
C ASP A 13 -17.58 4.33 -12.21
N LEU A 14 -17.33 4.89 -13.40
CA LEU A 14 -16.31 4.37 -14.31
C LEU A 14 -14.87 4.71 -13.89
N TRP A 15 -14.64 5.86 -13.23
CA TRP A 15 -13.32 6.30 -12.77
C TRP A 15 -12.77 5.47 -11.60
N LEU A 16 -13.64 5.11 -10.66
CA LEU A 16 -13.29 4.19 -9.56
C LEU A 16 -13.17 2.76 -10.05
N SER A 17 -13.93 2.37 -11.08
CA SER A 17 -13.80 1.06 -11.69
C SER A 17 -12.43 0.89 -12.35
N ASN A 18 -11.93 1.76 -13.24
CA ASN A 18 -10.71 1.44 -13.99
C ASN A 18 -9.39 1.49 -13.20
N LEU A 19 -9.23 2.43 -12.26
CA LEU A 19 -8.05 2.48 -11.38
C LEU A 19 -8.17 1.50 -10.21
N GLY A 20 -9.38 1.33 -9.66
CA GLY A 20 -9.69 0.24 -8.75
C GLY A 20 -9.44 -1.12 -9.40
N ILE A 21 -9.78 -1.31 -10.68
CA ILE A 21 -9.53 -2.54 -11.45
C ILE A 21 -8.02 -2.74 -11.70
N LEU A 22 -7.26 -1.69 -12.01
CA LEU A 22 -5.79 -1.82 -12.13
C LEU A 22 -5.14 -2.26 -10.80
N PHE A 23 -5.60 -1.78 -9.65
CA PHE A 23 -5.01 -2.13 -8.35
C PHE A 23 -5.66 -3.34 -7.65
N VAL A 24 -6.94 -3.61 -7.89
CA VAL A 24 -7.74 -4.69 -7.26
C VAL A 24 -7.80 -5.94 -8.13
N ASN A 25 -7.86 -5.84 -9.47
CA ASN A 25 -7.92 -7.03 -10.35
C ASN A 25 -6.55 -7.58 -10.77
N LEU A 26 -5.44 -6.88 -10.52
CA LEU A 26 -4.13 -7.40 -10.93
C LEU A 26 -3.49 -8.39 -9.95
N GLY A 27 -4.12 -8.66 -8.79
CA GLY A 27 -3.47 -9.44 -7.73
C GLY A 27 -2.08 -8.87 -7.39
N GLY A 28 -1.25 -9.60 -6.67
CA GLY A 28 0.12 -9.15 -6.35
C GLY A 28 1.03 -8.84 -7.56
N LEU A 29 0.59 -9.12 -8.80
CA LEU A 29 1.33 -8.88 -10.04
C LEU A 29 1.18 -7.43 -10.56
N GLY A 30 0.12 -6.72 -10.19
CA GLY A 30 -0.13 -5.35 -10.70
C GLY A 30 0.83 -4.30 -10.19
N LEU A 31 1.20 -4.41 -8.92
CA LEU A 31 2.17 -3.51 -8.32
C LEU A 31 3.55 -3.65 -8.97
N ARG A 32 4.00 -4.88 -9.29
CA ARG A 32 5.28 -5.10 -9.96
C ARG A 32 5.33 -4.47 -11.36
N LYS A 33 4.19 -4.44 -12.07
CA LYS A 33 4.09 -3.80 -13.37
C LYS A 33 4.19 -2.27 -13.27
N ILE A 34 3.55 -1.66 -12.28
CA ILE A 34 3.67 -0.21 -12.01
C ILE A 34 5.07 0.13 -11.45
N GLU A 35 5.72 -0.79 -10.74
CA GLU A 35 7.08 -0.64 -10.22
C GLU A 35 8.15 -0.52 -11.30
N SER A 36 7.96 -1.18 -12.44
CA SER A 36 8.89 -1.08 -13.58
C SER A 36 8.61 0.10 -14.52
N MET A 37 7.57 0.90 -14.26
CA MET A 37 7.21 2.03 -15.10
C MET A 37 7.91 3.31 -14.63
N GLU A 38 8.50 4.02 -15.59
CA GLU A 38 9.10 5.34 -15.41
C GLU A 38 8.20 6.40 -16.06
N SER A 39 8.19 7.60 -15.47
CA SER A 39 7.46 8.73 -16.03
C SER A 39 8.24 9.36 -17.19
N LYS A 40 7.54 9.70 -18.27
CA LYS A 40 8.09 10.43 -19.42
C LYS A 40 7.66 11.89 -19.37
N CYS A 41 8.44 12.76 -20.00
CA CYS A 41 8.10 14.19 -20.06
C CYS A 41 6.74 14.43 -20.72
N SER A 42 6.40 13.64 -21.74
CA SER A 42 5.12 13.65 -22.47
C SER A 42 3.92 13.12 -21.68
N ASP A 43 4.15 12.50 -20.51
CA ASP A 43 3.06 11.91 -19.76
C ASP A 43 2.19 12.99 -19.11
N SER A 44 0.90 12.67 -18.97
CA SER A 44 -0.05 13.56 -18.30
C SER A 44 0.36 13.78 -16.83
N ILE A 45 0.05 14.97 -16.30
CA ILE A 45 0.28 15.30 -14.88
C ILE A 45 -0.37 14.26 -13.97
N LEU A 46 -1.55 13.76 -14.36
CA LEU A 46 -2.26 12.72 -13.64
C LEU A 46 -1.48 11.40 -13.61
N TRP A 47 -0.91 10.97 -14.73
CA TRP A 47 -0.10 9.75 -14.78
C TRP A 47 1.18 9.86 -13.96
N LYS A 48 1.84 11.02 -14.02
CA LYS A 48 3.01 11.32 -13.17
C LYS A 48 2.64 11.23 -11.69
N SER A 49 1.54 11.86 -11.29
CA SER A 49 1.04 11.76 -9.91
C SER A 49 0.71 10.32 -9.48
N ILE A 50 0.14 9.51 -10.37
CA ILE A 50 -0.09 8.08 -10.07
C ILE A 50 1.24 7.36 -9.85
N LEU A 51 2.24 7.59 -10.70
CA LEU A 51 3.58 7.00 -10.54
C LEU A 51 4.26 7.50 -9.26
N ASP A 52 4.09 8.77 -8.91
CA ASP A 52 4.65 9.35 -7.68
C ASP A 52 4.03 8.70 -6.42
N THR A 53 2.73 8.35 -6.46
CA THR A 53 2.07 7.65 -5.32
C THR A 53 2.49 6.20 -5.16
N ARG A 54 3.26 5.62 -6.09
CA ARG A 54 3.66 4.22 -6.07
C ARG A 54 4.38 3.84 -4.78
N ASP A 55 5.30 4.67 -4.33
CA ASP A 55 6.17 4.34 -3.20
C ASP A 55 5.35 4.26 -1.92
N ILE A 56 4.39 5.17 -1.74
CA ILE A 56 3.42 5.11 -0.64
C ILE A 56 2.60 3.83 -0.74
N ILE A 57 2.14 3.46 -1.93
CA ILE A 57 1.40 2.22 -2.13
C ILE A 57 2.23 1.00 -1.70
N LYS A 58 3.53 1.00 -2.00
CA LYS A 58 4.46 -0.06 -1.59
C LYS A 58 4.70 -0.08 -0.09
N HIS A 59 4.92 1.07 0.53
CA HIS A 59 5.23 1.19 1.96
C HIS A 59 4.04 0.83 2.85
N GLU A 60 2.84 1.21 2.42
CA GLU A 60 1.63 1.08 3.22
C GLU A 60 0.80 -0.16 2.85
N SER A 61 1.31 -1.01 1.96
CA SER A 61 0.70 -2.30 1.64
C SER A 61 1.44 -3.48 2.28
N ILE A 62 0.70 -4.57 2.45
CA ILE A 62 1.22 -5.88 2.85
C ILE A 62 0.63 -6.96 1.96
N THR A 63 1.40 -8.01 1.70
CA THR A 63 0.89 -9.18 0.99
C THR A 63 0.58 -10.28 1.99
N LEU A 64 -0.70 -10.58 2.18
CA LEU A 64 -1.14 -11.72 2.96
C LEU A 64 -0.89 -13.00 2.16
N ALA A 65 -0.05 -13.88 2.71
CA ALA A 65 0.25 -15.18 2.15
C ALA A 65 -0.94 -16.11 2.31
N ALA A 66 -1.50 -16.55 1.19
CA ALA A 66 -2.48 -17.62 1.17
C ALA A 66 -1.80 -18.97 0.93
N LYS A 67 -1.28 -19.16 -0.29
CA LYS A 67 -0.34 -20.24 -0.58
C LYS A 67 1.12 -19.82 -0.34
N GLY A 68 1.43 -18.54 -0.49
CA GLY A 68 2.78 -18.00 -0.24
C GLY A 68 3.83 -18.39 -1.29
N ASP A 69 3.44 -19.06 -2.37
CA ASP A 69 4.33 -19.58 -3.42
C ASP A 69 4.85 -18.51 -4.39
N SER A 70 4.27 -17.32 -4.38
CA SER A 70 4.64 -16.19 -5.23
C SER A 70 5.19 -14.99 -4.44
N ILE A 71 5.33 -15.11 -3.12
CA ILE A 71 5.71 -13.99 -2.24
C ILE A 71 7.17 -14.17 -1.87
N ASP A 72 8.03 -13.26 -2.32
CA ASP A 72 9.44 -13.22 -1.93
C ASP A 72 9.54 -12.85 -0.45
N VAL A 73 10.11 -13.76 0.35
CA VAL A 73 10.15 -13.62 1.81
C VAL A 73 11.00 -12.44 2.26
N TRP A 74 11.97 -12.01 1.44
CA TRP A 74 12.97 -10.99 1.75
C TRP A 74 12.64 -9.61 1.18
N ARG A 75 11.87 -9.55 0.10
CA ARG A 75 11.62 -8.30 -0.67
C ARG A 75 10.18 -7.80 -0.59
N GLN A 76 9.24 -8.64 -0.18
CA GLN A 76 7.82 -8.27 -0.13
C GLN A 76 7.34 -8.31 1.31
N SER A 77 6.81 -7.19 1.82
CA SER A 77 6.26 -7.14 3.17
C SER A 77 5.08 -8.12 3.28
N TRP A 78 5.23 -9.13 4.16
CA TRP A 78 4.22 -10.18 4.38
C TRP A 78 3.85 -10.36 5.86
N ILE A 79 4.57 -9.69 6.79
CA ILE A 79 4.39 -9.80 8.24
C ILE A 79 3.56 -8.62 8.76
N PRO A 80 2.27 -8.82 9.13
CA PRO A 80 1.34 -7.73 9.48
C PRO A 80 1.80 -6.83 10.62
N SER A 81 2.55 -7.37 11.57
CA SER A 81 3.04 -6.64 12.74
C SER A 81 4.18 -5.67 12.44
N LEU A 82 4.74 -5.67 11.23
CA LEU A 82 5.85 -4.81 10.83
C LEU A 82 5.38 -3.72 9.87
N ASN A 83 5.84 -2.50 10.09
CA ASN A 83 5.79 -1.46 9.07
C ASN A 83 6.91 -1.69 8.04
N HIS A 84 6.89 -0.97 6.93
CA HIS A 84 7.82 -1.20 5.84
C HIS A 84 9.29 -1.04 6.25
N HIS A 85 9.63 0.06 6.92
CA HIS A 85 11.01 0.31 7.36
C HIS A 85 11.54 -0.80 8.28
N LYS A 86 10.77 -1.21 9.29
CA LYS A 86 11.16 -2.30 10.19
C LYS A 86 11.28 -3.64 9.47
N PHE A 87 10.45 -3.87 8.45
CA PHE A 87 10.54 -5.07 7.63
C PHE A 87 11.85 -5.05 6.82
N ASP A 88 12.14 -3.95 6.13
CA ASP A 88 13.35 -3.81 5.33
C ASP A 88 14.62 -3.92 6.17
N ASP A 89 14.71 -3.19 7.29
CA ASP A 89 15.85 -3.25 8.22
C ASP A 89 16.09 -4.68 8.71
N LEU A 90 15.01 -5.39 9.07
CA LEU A 90 15.08 -6.78 9.49
C LEU A 90 15.59 -7.67 8.36
N MET A 91 15.01 -7.58 7.16
CA MET A 91 15.40 -8.42 6.03
C MET A 91 16.84 -8.14 5.59
N GLU A 92 17.31 -6.89 5.68
CA GLU A 92 18.71 -6.54 5.40
C GLU A 92 19.68 -7.16 6.40
N SER A 93 19.31 -7.25 7.67
CA SER A 93 20.14 -7.92 8.68
C SER A 93 20.17 -9.44 8.54
N LEU A 94 19.08 -10.06 8.06
CA LEU A 94 18.96 -11.52 7.92
C LEU A 94 19.50 -12.07 6.59
N ARG A 95 19.45 -11.29 5.51
CA ARG A 95 19.85 -11.75 4.16
C ARG A 95 21.30 -12.26 4.07
N PRO A 96 22.29 -11.67 4.75
CA PRO A 96 23.67 -12.17 4.75
C PRO A 96 23.85 -13.52 5.45
N CYS A 97 22.88 -13.99 6.25
CA CYS A 97 22.99 -15.21 7.04
C CYS A 97 22.88 -16.51 6.22
N GLY A 98 22.64 -16.43 4.91
CA GLY A 98 22.72 -17.58 4.00
C GLY A 98 21.55 -18.58 4.08
N TYR A 99 20.38 -18.14 4.55
CA TYR A 99 19.18 -18.97 4.53
C TYR A 99 18.76 -19.35 3.09
N THR A 100 18.34 -20.60 2.89
CA THR A 100 17.97 -21.14 1.57
C THR A 100 16.56 -20.79 1.11
N ILE A 101 15.74 -20.23 2.01
CA ILE A 101 14.36 -19.84 1.72
C ILE A 101 14.31 -18.68 0.72
N LYS A 102 13.31 -18.70 -0.16
CA LYS A 102 13.09 -17.67 -1.18
C LYS A 102 11.67 -17.12 -1.09
N ILE A 103 10.72 -18.00 -0.84
CA ILE A 103 9.29 -17.68 -0.84
C ILE A 103 8.65 -18.01 0.50
N VAL A 104 7.56 -17.34 0.84
CA VAL A 104 6.91 -17.50 2.14
C VAL A 104 6.46 -18.96 2.39
N VAL A 105 6.10 -19.71 1.34
CA VAL A 105 5.73 -21.13 1.49
C VAL A 105 6.90 -22.01 1.98
N ASP A 106 8.16 -21.59 1.80
CA ASP A 106 9.32 -22.32 2.33
C ASP A 106 9.36 -22.29 3.88
N LEU A 107 8.67 -21.33 4.49
CA LEU A 107 8.47 -21.20 5.94
C LEU A 107 7.32 -22.06 6.48
N SER A 108 6.65 -22.83 5.62
CA SER A 108 5.50 -23.65 5.99
C SER A 108 5.81 -25.15 5.88
N SER A 109 5.16 -25.95 6.71
CA SER A 109 5.10 -27.41 6.61
C SER A 109 3.65 -27.81 6.35
N GLY A 110 3.34 -28.11 5.08
CA GLY A 110 1.97 -28.33 4.63
C GLY A 110 1.13 -27.05 4.65
N SER A 111 0.01 -27.06 5.38
CA SER A 111 -0.89 -25.90 5.53
C SER A 111 -0.56 -25.01 6.74
N SER A 112 0.50 -25.32 7.47
CA SER A 112 0.83 -24.71 8.75
C SER A 112 2.23 -24.10 8.69
N TRP A 113 2.48 -23.11 9.54
CA TRP A 113 3.82 -22.57 9.75
C TRP A 113 4.77 -23.62 10.34
N ASP A 114 6.02 -23.64 9.84
CA ASP A 114 7.09 -24.46 10.38
C ASP A 114 7.76 -23.72 11.55
N LEU A 115 7.33 -24.08 12.77
CA LEU A 115 7.71 -23.40 14.00
C LEU A 115 9.22 -23.36 14.21
N GLU A 116 9.91 -24.48 14.00
CA GLU A 116 11.36 -24.57 14.23
C GLU A 116 12.11 -23.64 13.27
N LYS A 117 11.75 -23.69 11.98
CA LYS A 117 12.35 -22.84 10.96
C LYS A 117 12.08 -21.36 11.20
N ILE A 118 10.87 -20.98 11.59
CA ILE A 118 10.51 -19.59 11.85
C ILE A 118 11.25 -19.05 13.07
N LEU A 119 11.30 -19.81 14.17
CA LEU A 119 12.02 -19.39 15.37
C LEU A 119 13.53 -19.28 15.12
N GLN A 120 14.09 -20.17 14.31
CA GLN A 120 15.51 -20.13 13.92
C GLN A 120 15.86 -18.86 13.12
N ILE A 121 14.96 -18.40 12.26
CA ILE A 121 15.21 -17.26 11.36
C ILE A 121 14.84 -15.93 12.01
N PHE A 122 13.68 -15.85 12.63
CA PHE A 122 13.10 -14.60 13.12
C PHE A 122 13.20 -14.42 14.64
N GLY A 123 13.70 -15.42 15.36
CA GLY A 123 13.74 -15.43 16.81
C GLY A 123 12.36 -15.62 17.45
N GLU A 124 12.34 -15.69 18.77
CA GLU A 124 11.13 -16.04 19.54
C GLU A 124 10.03 -14.98 19.43
N ILE A 125 10.35 -13.72 19.75
CA ILE A 125 9.37 -12.63 19.82
C ILE A 125 8.66 -12.40 18.47
N LEU A 126 9.41 -12.38 17.37
CA LEU A 126 8.82 -12.18 16.05
C LEU A 126 8.23 -13.49 15.50
N GLY A 127 8.86 -14.62 15.80
CA GLY A 127 8.36 -15.94 15.43
C GLY A 127 6.95 -16.18 15.95
N GLU A 128 6.67 -15.90 17.22
CA GLU A 128 5.33 -15.99 17.79
C GLU A 128 4.30 -15.14 17.03
N ARG A 129 4.68 -13.92 16.61
CA ARG A 129 3.81 -13.04 15.83
C ARG A 129 3.55 -13.58 14.42
N ILE A 130 4.55 -14.20 13.80
CA ILE A 130 4.43 -14.86 12.51
C ILE A 130 3.50 -16.08 12.65
N MET A 131 3.69 -16.90 13.69
CA MET A 131 2.85 -18.06 13.97
C MET A 131 1.37 -17.67 14.19
N ALA A 132 1.12 -16.47 14.72
CA ALA A 132 -0.23 -15.94 14.92
C ALA A 132 -0.90 -15.46 13.61
N ILE A 133 -0.18 -15.40 12.48
CA ILE A 133 -0.78 -15.08 11.18
C ILE A 133 -1.67 -16.26 10.76
N PRO A 134 -3.00 -16.07 10.64
CA PRO A 134 -3.89 -17.15 10.28
C PRO A 134 -3.62 -17.62 8.84
N PRO A 135 -3.52 -18.93 8.59
CA PRO A 135 -3.42 -19.44 7.23
C PRO A 135 -4.69 -19.09 6.46
N VAL A 136 -4.55 -18.57 5.24
CA VAL A 136 -5.72 -18.33 4.39
C VAL A 136 -6.14 -19.66 3.76
N PRO A 137 -7.42 -20.06 3.84
CA PRO A 137 -7.87 -21.32 3.26
C PRO A 137 -7.61 -21.39 1.75
N LEU A 138 -7.10 -22.51 1.25
CA LEU A 138 -7.10 -22.78 -0.19
C LEU A 138 -8.55 -22.91 -0.69
N PRO A 139 -8.89 -22.48 -1.92
CA PRO A 139 -8.00 -22.12 -3.03
C PRO A 139 -7.70 -20.61 -3.16
N HIS A 140 -7.82 -19.82 -2.11
CA HIS A 140 -7.64 -18.37 -2.22
C HIS A 140 -6.22 -18.00 -2.65
N SER A 141 -6.11 -16.99 -3.51
CA SER A 141 -4.83 -16.42 -3.93
C SER A 141 -4.27 -15.45 -2.88
N ASN A 142 -2.97 -15.19 -2.96
CA ASN A 142 -2.30 -14.15 -2.15
C ASN A 142 -3.02 -12.80 -2.33
N LYS A 143 -3.19 -12.05 -1.23
CA LYS A 143 -3.95 -10.78 -1.23
C LYS A 143 -3.07 -9.62 -0.83
N LEU A 144 -3.14 -8.52 -1.58
CA LEU A 144 -2.58 -7.25 -1.16
C LEU A 144 -3.57 -6.55 -0.23
N ILE A 145 -3.08 -6.07 0.92
CA ILE A 145 -3.85 -5.40 1.95
C ILE A 145 -3.27 -4.00 2.16
N TRP A 146 -4.13 -2.99 2.08
CA TRP A 146 -3.81 -1.61 2.42
C TRP A 146 -3.90 -1.38 3.92
N LYS A 147 -2.75 -1.22 4.60
CA LYS A 147 -2.68 -1.06 6.07
C LYS A 147 -3.47 0.13 6.62
N PRO A 148 -3.49 1.31 5.96
CA PRO A 148 -4.19 2.49 6.48
C PRO A 148 -5.71 2.32 6.59
N ARG A 149 -6.29 1.34 5.89
CA ARG A 149 -7.74 1.07 5.91
C ARG A 149 -8.06 -0.21 6.67
N LYS A 150 -9.04 -0.12 7.56
CA LYS A 150 -9.57 -1.30 8.29
C LYS A 150 -10.14 -2.40 7.38
N ASN A 151 -10.67 -2.03 6.21
CA ASN A 151 -11.18 -3.00 5.23
C ASN A 151 -10.07 -3.54 4.29
N GLY A 152 -8.84 -3.05 4.41
CA GLY A 152 -7.70 -3.49 3.60
C GLY A 152 -7.74 -3.08 2.13
N ILE A 153 -8.74 -2.30 1.70
CA ILE A 153 -8.93 -1.93 0.31
C ILE A 153 -8.16 -0.64 0.02
N LEU A 154 -7.30 -0.69 -1.00
CA LEU A 154 -6.62 0.49 -1.52
C LEU A 154 -7.62 1.42 -2.22
N SER A 155 -7.51 2.71 -1.95
CA SER A 155 -8.21 3.77 -2.65
C SER A 155 -7.20 4.79 -3.13
N VAL A 156 -7.27 5.15 -4.42
CA VAL A 156 -6.43 6.22 -5.01
C VAL A 156 -6.58 7.52 -4.23
N LYS A 157 -7.81 7.83 -3.78
CA LYS A 157 -8.08 9.00 -2.95
C LYS A 157 -7.28 8.95 -1.65
N ASP A 158 -7.31 7.83 -0.95
CA ASP A 158 -6.63 7.70 0.34
C ASP A 158 -5.10 7.75 0.16
N ALA A 159 -4.57 7.10 -0.87
CA ALA A 159 -3.14 7.20 -1.22
C ALA A 159 -2.71 8.64 -1.52
N TYR A 160 -3.48 9.38 -2.31
CA TYR A 160 -3.23 10.79 -2.60
C TYR A 160 -3.27 11.67 -1.34
N TYR A 161 -4.24 11.46 -0.45
CA TYR A 161 -4.30 12.22 0.81
C TYR A 161 -3.10 11.95 1.71
N MET A 162 -2.60 10.71 1.73
CA MET A 162 -1.42 10.36 2.49
C MET A 162 -0.16 11.00 1.90
N ASP A 163 0.00 10.96 0.58
CA ASP A 163 1.09 11.61 -0.14
C ASP A 163 1.15 13.12 0.15
N GLN A 164 0.00 13.77 0.01
CA GLN A 164 -0.14 15.21 0.16
C GLN A 164 -0.37 15.65 1.62
N ALA A 165 -0.21 14.75 2.60
CA ALA A 165 -0.48 15.05 4.01
C ALA A 165 0.32 16.26 4.52
N HIS A 166 1.57 16.42 4.08
CA HIS A 166 2.43 17.55 4.40
C HIS A 166 1.88 18.89 3.85
N CYS A 167 1.41 18.89 2.60
CA CYS A 167 0.74 20.03 1.98
C CYS A 167 -0.56 20.40 2.71
N PHE A 168 -1.34 19.39 3.12
CA PHE A 168 -2.61 19.61 3.82
C PHE A 168 -2.44 20.06 5.27
N ALA A 169 -1.38 19.62 5.96
CA ALA A 169 -1.10 20.03 7.33
C ALA A 169 -0.86 21.54 7.43
N LEU A 170 0.00 22.09 6.57
CA LEU A 170 0.27 23.53 6.47
C LEU A 170 -0.99 24.32 6.15
N ARG A 171 -1.82 23.81 5.23
CA ARG A 171 -3.07 24.46 4.83
C ARG A 171 -4.07 24.52 6.00
N LYS A 172 -4.16 23.49 6.84
CA LYS A 172 -5.10 23.48 7.97
C LYS A 172 -4.80 24.57 8.99
N GLU A 173 -3.53 24.81 9.29
CA GLU A 173 -3.11 25.87 10.22
C GLU A 173 -3.41 27.27 9.67
N ILE A 174 -3.10 27.48 8.38
CA ILE A 174 -3.42 28.73 7.68
C ILE A 174 -4.93 28.93 7.62
N TRP A 175 -5.69 27.90 7.27
CA TRP A 175 -7.15 27.94 7.19
C TRP A 175 -7.79 28.28 8.55
N ASN A 176 -7.31 27.67 9.63
CA ASN A 176 -7.77 27.98 10.98
C ASN A 176 -7.47 29.44 11.39
N ARG A 177 -6.37 30.02 10.89
CA ARG A 177 -6.04 31.43 11.12
C ARG A 177 -6.94 32.36 10.30
N ILE A 178 -7.07 32.11 9.00
CA ILE A 178 -7.92 32.88 8.07
C ILE A 178 -9.35 32.95 8.60
N TRP A 179 -9.90 31.81 9.03
CA TRP A 179 -11.26 31.71 9.55
C TRP A 179 -11.36 31.87 11.06
N SER A 180 -10.33 32.41 11.72
CA SER A 180 -10.41 32.70 13.15
C SER A 180 -11.36 33.88 13.39
N PRO A 181 -12.12 33.89 14.51
CA PRO A 181 -13.08 34.96 14.81
C PRO A 181 -12.42 36.33 15.04
N LYS A 182 -11.09 36.37 15.12
CA LYS A 182 -10.29 37.58 15.32
C LYS A 182 -9.99 38.31 14.00
N ILE A 183 -10.21 37.69 12.84
CA ILE A 183 -10.00 38.31 11.53
C ILE A 183 -11.35 38.79 10.98
N HIS A 184 -11.40 40.04 10.52
CA HIS A 184 -12.61 40.57 9.89
C HIS A 184 -12.90 39.81 8.57
N PRO A 185 -14.13 39.34 8.31
CA PRO A 185 -14.45 38.46 7.18
C PRO A 185 -14.00 38.98 5.80
N ARG A 186 -14.01 40.30 5.59
CA ARG A 186 -13.50 40.91 4.35
C ARG A 186 -12.00 40.67 4.11
N LEU A 187 -11.20 40.69 5.17
CA LEU A 187 -9.76 40.41 5.06
C LEU A 187 -9.52 38.90 4.87
N ALA A 188 -10.36 38.05 5.46
CA ALA A 188 -10.29 36.61 5.28
C ALA A 188 -10.57 36.15 3.83
N ILE A 189 -11.42 36.88 3.09
CA ILE A 189 -11.73 36.57 1.67
C ILE A 189 -10.61 37.01 0.71
N MET A 190 -9.79 37.99 1.11
CA MET A 190 -8.70 38.53 0.27
C MET A 190 -7.37 37.77 0.43
N LEU A 191 -7.29 36.82 1.36
CA LEU A 191 -6.14 35.96 1.65
C LEU A 191 -6.37 34.54 1.13
#